data_AF-A0A1H5W5C6-F1
#
_entry.id   AF-A0A1H5W5C6-F1
#
_cell.length_a   1.000
_cell.length_b   1.000
_cell.length_c   1.000
_cell.angle_alpha   90.00
_cell.angle_beta   90.00
_cell.angle_gamma   90.00
#
_symmetry.space_group_name_H-M   'P 1'
#
loop_
_entity.id
_entity.type
_entity.pdbx_description
1 polymer ?
#
loop_
_entity_poly.entity_id
_entity_poly.type
_entity_poly.pdbx_seq_one_letter_code
_entity_poly.pdbx_strand_id
1 'polypeptide(L)' 'MPDIRVRLRGGPQDGNEVSVPADGSGKPVPRLTLPARTRNAQAVPPQLVYERGRRGPDGTWTFDYVGAET' A
#
# COMPACT_ATOMS: atom_id res chain seq x y z
N MET A 1 -17.38 -1.00 3.62
CA MET A 1 -16.33 0.04 3.75
C MET A 1 -16.00 0.51 2.34
N PRO A 2 -15.99 1.81 2.05
CA PRO A 2 -15.57 2.30 0.74
C PRO A 2 -14.07 2.05 0.53
N ASP A 3 -13.68 1.73 -0.70
CA ASP A 3 -12.28 1.69 -1.09
C ASP A 3 -11.82 3.07 -1.57
N ILE A 4 -10.62 3.49 -1.14
CA ILE A 4 -10.00 4.74 -1.57
C ILE A 4 -8.68 4.46 -2.27
N ARG A 5 -8.31 5.33 -3.21
CA ARG A 5 -7.01 5.27 -3.88
C ARG A 5 -5.93 5.90 -3.01
N VAL A 6 -4.80 5.20 -2.86
CA VAL A 6 -3.65 5.62 -2.07
C VAL A 6 -2.36 5.42 -2.87
N ARG A 7 -1.31 6.17 -2.53
CA ARG A 7 0.00 6.10 -3.17
C ARG A 7 0.99 5.36 -2.26
N LEU A 8 1.67 4.36 -2.81
CA LEU A 8 2.77 3.68 -2.14
C LEU A 8 4.04 4.54 -2.22
N ARG A 9 4.80 4.57 -1.12
CA ARG A 9 6.04 5.33 -0.99
C ARG A 9 7.15 4.45 -0.42
N GLY A 10 8.29 4.44 -1.09
CA GLY A 10 9.43 3.57 -0.80
C GLY A 10 9.22 2.12 -1.25
N GLY A 11 10.28 1.35 -1.13
CA GLY A 11 10.27 -0.09 -1.41
C GLY A 11 10.07 -0.46 -2.90
N PRO A 12 9.87 -1.75 -3.19
CA PRO A 12 9.81 -2.27 -4.56
C PRO A 12 8.61 -1.80 -5.40
N GLN A 13 7.57 -1.24 -4.75
CA GLN A 13 6.39 -0.73 -5.44
C GLN A 13 6.17 0.78 -5.24
N ASP A 14 7.23 1.53 -4.94
CA ASP A 14 7.19 2.99 -4.85
C ASP A 14 6.48 3.62 -6.06
N GLY A 15 5.70 4.66 -5.78
CA GLY A 15 4.99 5.40 -6.80
C GLY A 15 3.74 4.69 -7.32
N ASN A 16 3.44 3.44 -6.95
CA ASN A 16 2.21 2.78 -7.40
C ASN A 16 0.98 3.29 -6.65
N GLU A 17 -0.15 3.29 -7.34
CA GLU A 17 -1.47 3.50 -6.75
C GLU A 17 -2.18 2.19 -6.52
N VAL A 18 -2.83 2.07 -5.37
CA VAL A 18 -3.64 0.90 -4.99
C VAL A 18 -4.94 1.36 -4.33
N SER A 19 -5.96 0.53 -4.41
CA SER A 19 -7.21 0.72 -3.67
C SER A 19 -7.11 -0.01 -2.33
N VAL A 20 -7.47 0.67 -1.25
CA VAL A 20 -7.51 0.08 0.09
C VAL A 20 -8.82 0.42 0.80
N PRO A 21 -9.29 -0.43 1.71
CA PRO A 21 -10.46 -0.13 2.51
C PRO A 21 -10.24 1.11 3.39
N ALA A 22 -11.29 1.92 3.53
CA ALA A 22 -11.34 3.05 4.44
C ALA A 22 -12.56 2.98 5.37
N ASP A 23 -12.44 3.61 6.54
CA ASP A 23 -13.59 3.80 7.43
C ASP A 23 -14.55 4.88 6.91
N GLY A 24 -15.68 5.07 7.60
CA GLY A 24 -16.72 6.03 7.22
C GLY A 24 -16.26 7.49 7.10
N SER A 25 -15.09 7.82 7.63
CA SER A 25 -14.46 9.15 7.55
C SER A 25 -13.48 9.28 6.38
N GLY A 26 -13.31 8.23 5.56
CA GLY A 26 -12.36 8.22 4.44
C GLY A 26 -10.90 8.05 4.86
N LYS A 27 -10.65 7.55 6.08
CA LYS A 27 -9.31 7.22 6.55
C LYS A 27 -9.01 5.74 6.26
N PRO A 28 -7.91 5.42 5.56
CA PRO A 28 -7.63 4.05 5.13
C PRO A 28 -7.17 3.18 6.29
N VAL A 29 -7.13 1.85 6.09
CA VAL A 29 -6.54 0.88 7.04
C VAL A 29 -5.14 1.31 7.51
N PRO A 30 -4.74 0.99 8.76
CA PRO A 30 -3.44 1.43 9.29
C PRO A 30 -2.24 0.72 8.65
N ARG A 31 -2.43 -0.48 8.12
CA ARG A 31 -1.38 -1.33 7.55
C ARG A 31 -1.91 -2.02 6.30
N LEU A 32 -1.04 -2.13 5.30
CA LEU A 32 -1.32 -2.73 4.02
C LEU A 32 -0.23 -3.74 3.70
N THR A 33 -0.64 -4.96 3.36
CA THR A 33 0.27 -6.02 2.91
C THR A 33 -0.09 -6.38 1.47
N LEU A 34 0.91 -6.36 0.58
CA LEU A 34 0.73 -6.63 -0.85
C LEU A 34 1.80 -7.60 -1.35
N PRO A 35 1.47 -8.55 -2.24
CA PRO A 35 2.49 -9.36 -2.88
C PRO A 35 3.41 -8.47 -3.72
N ALA A 36 4.72 -8.71 -3.63
CA ALA A 36 5.67 -8.09 -4.54
C ALA A 36 5.33 -8.44 -5.99
N ARG A 37 5.45 -7.46 -6.89
CA ARG A 37 5.32 -7.71 -8.33
C ARG A 37 6.54 -8.50 -8.81
N THR A 38 6.45 -9.83 -8.80
CA THR A 38 7.49 -10.71 -9.35
C THR A 38 7.28 -10.90 -10.85
N ARG A 39 8.39 -10.98 -11.59
CA ARG A 39 8.38 -11.35 -13.02
C ARG A 39 8.28 -12.86 -13.22
N ASN A 40 8.65 -13.65 -12.21
CA ASN A 40 8.60 -15.11 -12.23
C ASN A 40 7.32 -15.61 -11.56
N ALA A 41 6.39 -16.13 -12.36
CA ALA A 41 5.10 -16.66 -11.88
C ALA A 41 5.22 -17.95 -11.04
N GLN A 42 6.39 -18.58 -11.01
CA GLN A 42 6.65 -19.83 -10.29
C GLN A 42 7.16 -19.63 -8.86
N ALA A 43 7.55 -18.41 -8.48
CA ALA A 43 8.01 -18.10 -7.13
C ALA A 43 6.86 -17.46 -6.32
N VAL A 44 6.69 -17.88 -5.06
CA VAL A 44 5.81 -17.17 -4.12
C VAL A 44 6.42 -15.78 -3.88
N PRO A 45 5.74 -14.68 -4.25
CA PRO A 45 6.29 -13.36 -4.06
C PRO A 45 6.31 -13.02 -2.56
N PRO A 46 7.39 -12.38 -2.06
CA PRO A 46 7.40 -11.87 -0.69
C PRO A 46 6.27 -10.87 -0.51
N GLN A 47 5.73 -10.81 0.70
CA GLN A 47 4.67 -9.89 1.08
C GLN A 47 5.29 -8.57 1.50
N LEU A 48 5.09 -7.52 0.72
CA LEU A 48 5.55 -6.17 1.05
C LEU A 48 4.58 -5.54 2.06
N VAL A 49 5.14 -4.98 3.13
CA VAL A 49 4.40 -4.32 4.20
C VAL A 49 4.56 -2.82 4.08
N TYR A 50 3.44 -2.12 4.15
CA TYR A 50 3.37 -0.67 4.20
C TYR A 50 2.50 -0.22 5.37
N GLU A 51 2.84 0.90 5.97
CA GLU A 51 2.04 1.55 7.00
C GLU A 51 1.43 2.84 6.47
N ARG A 52 0.22 3.17 6.94
CA ARG A 52 -0.48 4.38 6.55
C ARG A 52 0.34 5.59 6.97
N GLY A 53 0.82 6.32 5.96
CA GLY A 53 1.53 7.57 6.11
C GLY A 53 0.57 8.75 6.26
N ARG A 54 0.99 9.89 5.70
CA ARG A 54 0.24 11.14 5.77
C ARG A 54 -0.70 11.30 4.58
N ARG A 55 -1.73 12.14 4.76
CA ARG A 55 -2.53 12.65 3.65
C ARG A 55 -1.77 13.80 2.97
N GLY A 56 -1.56 13.68 1.66
CA GLY A 56 -0.94 14.70 0.83
C GLY A 56 -1.84 15.92 0.63
N PRO A 57 -1.28 17.03 0.12
CA PRO A 57 -2.03 18.27 -0.15
C PRO A 57 -3.09 18.09 -1.24
N ASP A 58 -2.92 17.10 -2.12
CA ASP A 58 -3.88 16.67 -3.14
C ASP A 58 -5.03 15.82 -2.57
N GLY A 59 -5.01 15.53 -1.27
CA GLY A 59 -6.01 14.72 -0.58
C GLY A 59 -5.77 13.22 -0.68
N THR A 60 -4.69 12.76 -1.33
CA THR A 60 -4.33 11.34 -1.46
C THR A 60 -3.58 10.86 -0.21
N TRP A 61 -3.91 9.68 0.31
CA TRP A 61 -3.14 9.07 1.40
C TRP A 61 -1.88 8.39 0.87
N THR A 62 -0.78 8.50 1.61
CA THR A 62 0.43 7.71 1.35
C THR A 62 0.48 6.46 2.23
N PHE A 63 1.16 5.44 1.74
CA PHE A 63 1.53 4.24 2.50
C PHE A 63 3.05 4.05 2.38
N ASP A 64 3.77 4.19 3.49
CA ASP A 64 5.23 4.15 3.54
C ASP A 64 5.70 2.70 3.75
N TYR A 65 6.67 2.27 2.95
CA TYR A 65 7.24 0.93 3.00
C TYR A 65 8.00 0.70 4.31
N VAL A 66 7.68 -0.39 5.01
CA VAL A 66 8.33 -0.75 6.29
C VAL A 66 9.09 -2.07 6.25
N GLY A 67 8.90 -2.89 5.21
CA GLY A 67 9.64 -4.14 5.06
C GLY A 67 8.93 -5.17 4.19
N ALA A 68 9.49 -6.38 4.17
CA ALA A 68 8.89 -7.52 3.50
C ALA A 68 8.88 -8.73 4.44
N GLU A 69 7.79 -9.49 4.39
CA GLU A 69 7.59 -10.76 5.08
C GLU A 69 7.68 -11.89 4.04
N THR A 70 8.37 -13.00 4.37
CA THR A 70 8.58 -14.16 3.49
C THR A 70 7.76 -15.35 3.92
#